data_AF-A0A212TZB3-F1
#
_entry.id   AF-A0A212TZB3-F1
#
_cell.length_a   1.000
_cell.length_b   1.000
_cell.length_c   1.000
_cell.angle_alpha   90.00
_cell.angle_beta   90.00
_cell.angle_gamma   90.00
#
_symmetry.space_group_name_H-M   'P 1'
#
loop_
_entity.id
_entity.type
_entity.pdbx_description
1 polymer ?
#
loop_
_entity_poly.entity_id
_entity_poly.type
_entity_poly.pdbx_seq_one_letter_code
_entity_poly.pdbx_strand_id
1 'polypeptide(L)'
;MTDPQPLEHPPGVRRTGRGLPGALRDQQGPPVRPDERARDLGAWWATAALVLVGLGIVLAGHLRAGGMVVTAGLGLGAVLRALLPPELAGGLVVRSLPFDLVAWTLAAAGVLAGVLLVRV
;
A
#
# COMPACT_ATOMS: atom_id res chain seq x y z
N MET A 1 -4.18 -20.45 66.05
CA MET A 1 -4.66 -21.49 65.12
C MET A 1 -5.58 -20.77 64.15
N THR A 2 -4.98 -20.19 63.11
CA THR A 2 -5.58 -19.23 62.20
C THR A 2 -6.00 -19.99 60.95
N ASP A 3 -7.28 -19.98 60.65
CA ASP A 3 -7.87 -20.66 59.50
C ASP A 3 -7.39 -19.99 58.19
N PRO A 4 -6.81 -20.73 57.22
CA PRO A 4 -6.39 -20.14 55.96
C PRO A 4 -7.61 -19.71 55.14
N GLN A 5 -7.72 -18.39 54.89
CA GLN A 5 -8.75 -17.81 54.05
C GLN A 5 -8.73 -18.44 52.64
N PRO A 6 -9.88 -18.88 52.10
CA PRO A 6 -9.95 -19.42 50.75
C PRO A 6 -9.59 -18.33 49.74
N LEU A 7 -8.65 -18.63 48.85
CA LEU A 7 -8.32 -17.77 47.71
C LEU A 7 -9.56 -17.63 46.83
N GLU A 8 -10.28 -16.52 46.94
CA GLU A 8 -11.36 -16.19 46.02
C GLU A 8 -10.79 -16.10 44.60
N HIS A 9 -11.06 -17.13 43.82
CA HIS A 9 -10.78 -17.14 42.39
C HIS A 9 -11.56 -15.98 41.77
N PRO A 10 -10.91 -15.07 41.02
CA PRO A 10 -11.61 -13.98 40.35
C PRO A 10 -12.74 -14.58 39.51
N PRO A 11 -13.97 -14.03 39.60
CA PRO A 11 -15.13 -14.54 38.89
C PRO A 11 -14.77 -14.64 37.42
N GLY A 12 -14.95 -15.84 36.88
CA GLY A 12 -14.38 -16.27 35.62
C GLY A 12 -14.38 -15.16 34.58
N VAL A 13 -13.20 -14.92 33.99
CA VAL A 13 -13.10 -14.43 32.63
C VAL A 13 -13.81 -15.49 31.80
N ARG A 14 -15.13 -15.38 31.72
CA ARG A 14 -15.93 -16.00 30.69
C ARG A 14 -15.21 -15.56 29.44
N ARG A 15 -14.55 -16.51 28.76
CA ARG A 15 -14.20 -16.34 27.35
C ARG A 15 -15.51 -16.02 26.69
N THR A 16 -15.82 -14.73 26.58
CA THR A 16 -16.95 -14.23 25.86
C THR A 16 -16.59 -14.54 24.41
N GLY A 17 -16.93 -15.75 23.96
CA GLY A 17 -17.35 -16.01 22.59
C GLY A 17 -18.65 -15.26 22.32
N ARG A 18 -18.71 -13.97 22.71
CA ARG A 18 -19.70 -13.03 22.23
C ARG A 18 -19.34 -12.90 20.77
N GLY A 19 -20.11 -13.58 19.93
CA GLY A 19 -20.04 -13.42 18.50
C GLY A 19 -19.86 -11.94 18.21
N LEU A 20 -18.81 -11.63 17.46
CA LEU A 20 -18.69 -10.33 16.82
C LEU A 20 -20.09 -9.97 16.27
N PRO A 21 -20.65 -8.79 16.59
CA PRO A 21 -21.97 -8.40 16.11
C PRO A 21 -22.07 -8.74 14.62
N GLY A 22 -23.17 -9.38 14.19
CA GLY A 22 -23.29 -9.96 12.84
C GLY A 22 -22.83 -9.02 11.72
N ALA A 23 -23.05 -7.71 11.90
CA ALA A 23 -22.56 -6.64 11.03
C ALA A 23 -21.03 -6.64 10.76
N LEU A 24 -20.19 -7.08 11.69
CA LEU A 24 -18.73 -7.23 11.49
C LEU A 24 -18.37 -8.53 10.78
N ARG A 25 -19.22 -9.55 10.89
CA ARG A 25 -19.06 -10.84 10.21
C ARG A 25 -19.44 -10.72 8.74
N ASP A 26 -20.44 -9.91 8.43
CA ASP A 26 -20.90 -9.62 7.07
C ASP A 26 -19.95 -8.67 6.32
N GLN A 27 -19.15 -7.87 7.05
CA GLN A 27 -18.07 -7.04 6.49
C GLN A 27 -16.74 -7.78 6.31
N GLN A 28 -16.60 -8.97 6.86
CA GLN A 28 -15.47 -9.85 6.54
C GLN A 28 -15.73 -10.45 5.16
N GLY A 29 -15.29 -9.76 4.12
CA GLY A 29 -15.23 -10.32 2.77
C GLY A 29 -14.49 -11.66 2.75
N PRO A 30 -14.66 -12.48 1.69
CA PRO A 30 -14.08 -13.82 1.61
C PRO A 30 -12.59 -13.80 2.00
N PRO A 31 -12.10 -14.84 2.72
CA PRO A 31 -10.73 -14.89 3.21
C PRO A 31 -9.76 -14.74 2.03
N VAL A 32 -9.12 -13.58 1.93
CA VAL A 32 -8.21 -13.26 0.83
C VAL A 32 -6.91 -14.02 1.03
N ARG A 33 -6.58 -14.90 0.09
CA ARG A 33 -5.36 -15.69 0.17
C ARG A 33 -4.12 -14.79 -0.10
N PRO A 34 -3.01 -14.91 0.64
CA PRO A 34 -1.85 -14.03 0.49
C PRO A 34 -1.22 -14.06 -0.90
N ASP A 35 -1.25 -15.23 -1.56
CA ASP A 35 -0.73 -15.48 -2.90
C ASP A 35 -1.58 -14.82 -4.00
N GLU A 36 -2.89 -14.70 -3.78
CA GLU A 36 -3.79 -13.99 -4.69
C GLU A 36 -3.56 -12.47 -4.63
N ARG A 37 -3.39 -11.88 -3.43
CA ARG A 37 -3.03 -10.46 -3.26
C ARG A 37 -1.71 -10.09 -3.92
N ALA A 38 -0.70 -10.97 -3.84
CA ALA A 38 0.60 -10.71 -4.45
C ALA A 38 0.53 -10.70 -5.98
N ARG A 39 -0.35 -11.50 -6.59
CA ARG A 39 -0.61 -11.49 -8.04
C ARG A 39 -1.35 -10.24 -8.50
N ASP A 40 -2.32 -9.76 -7.73
CA ASP A 40 -3.03 -8.51 -8.02
C ASP A 40 -2.11 -7.28 -7.94
N LEU A 41 -1.07 -7.35 -7.10
CA LEU A 41 -0.02 -6.34 -6.99
C LEU A 41 1.10 -6.48 -8.04
N GLY A 42 1.04 -7.49 -8.91
CA GLY A 42 2.12 -7.83 -9.85
C GLY A 42 2.55 -6.64 -10.73
N ALA A 43 1.59 -5.88 -11.25
CA ALA A 43 1.88 -4.70 -12.06
C ALA A 43 2.50 -3.55 -11.24
N TRP A 44 2.11 -3.41 -9.98
CA TRP A 44 2.63 -2.38 -9.07
C TRP A 44 4.09 -2.62 -8.69
N TRP A 45 4.54 -3.89 -8.67
CA TRP A 45 5.95 -4.22 -8.47
C TRP A 45 6.84 -3.66 -9.57
N ALA A 46 6.36 -3.56 -10.81
CA ALA A 46 7.13 -2.96 -11.89
C ALA A 46 7.39 -1.45 -11.64
N THR A 47 6.37 -0.72 -11.21
CA THR A 47 6.50 0.69 -10.80
C THR A 47 7.47 0.84 -9.62
N ALA A 48 7.33 0.01 -8.59
CA ALA A 48 8.23 0.04 -7.43
C ALA A 48 9.68 -0.25 -7.83
N ALA A 49 9.91 -1.27 -8.67
CA ALA A 49 11.23 -1.62 -9.16
C ALA A 49 11.88 -0.48 -9.97
N LEU A 50 11.13 0.17 -10.87
CA LEU A 50 11.63 1.33 -11.61
C LEU A 50 12.04 2.48 -10.70
N VAL A 51 11.22 2.81 -9.70
CA VAL A 51 11.54 3.86 -8.74
C VAL A 51 12.81 3.52 -7.95
N LEU A 52 12.94 2.28 -7.47
CA LEU A 52 14.12 1.84 -6.73
C LEU A 52 15.39 1.84 -7.59
N VAL A 53 15.31 1.37 -8.84
CA VAL A 53 16.43 1.39 -9.79
C VAL A 53 16.84 2.83 -10.09
N GLY A 54 15.87 3.70 -10.38
CA GLY A 54 16.13 5.12 -10.63
C GLY A 54 16.80 5.79 -9.44
N LEU A 55 16.34 5.50 -8.22
CA LEU A 55 16.97 6.00 -7.00
C LEU A 55 18.41 5.48 -6.84
N GLY A 56 18.67 4.21 -7.13
CA GLY A 56 20.03 3.64 -7.13
C GLY A 56 20.96 4.36 -8.10
N ILE A 57 20.48 4.71 -9.30
CA ILE A 57 21.24 5.48 -10.29
C ILE A 57 21.52 6.91 -9.80
N VAL A 58 20.54 7.56 -9.15
CA VAL A 58 20.74 8.88 -8.52
C VAL A 58 21.81 8.81 -7.43
N LEU A 59 21.75 7.80 -6.57
CA LEU A 59 22.75 7.59 -5.51
C LEU A 59 24.15 7.30 -6.07
N ALA A 60 24.23 6.71 -7.26
CA ALA A 60 25.48 6.54 -8.01
C ALA A 60 25.95 7.83 -8.71
N GLY A 61 25.36 9.00 -8.42
CA GLY A 61 25.76 10.31 -8.94
C GLY A 61 25.15 10.68 -10.30
N HIS A 62 24.36 9.79 -10.90
CA HIS A 62 23.79 10.00 -12.24
C HIS A 62 22.38 10.61 -12.15
N LEU A 63 22.30 11.85 -11.66
CA LEU A 63 21.05 12.56 -11.37
C LEU A 63 20.05 12.55 -12.53
N ARG A 64 20.49 12.86 -13.77
CA ARG A 64 19.61 12.91 -14.94
C ARG A 64 19.07 11.54 -15.32
N ALA A 65 19.95 10.55 -15.46
CA ALA A 65 19.55 9.21 -15.85
C ALA A 65 18.63 8.59 -14.79
N GLY A 66 19.00 8.70 -13.51
CA GLY A 66 18.20 8.14 -12.41
C GLY A 66 16.85 8.83 -12.27
N GLY A 67 16.81 10.16 -12.38
CA GLY A 67 15.55 10.91 -12.34
C GLY A 67 14.63 10.61 -13.52
N MET A 68 15.14 10.37 -14.73
CA MET A 68 14.33 9.92 -15.87
C MET A 68 13.72 8.54 -15.61
N VAL A 69 14.47 7.62 -15.00
CA VAL A 69 13.96 6.29 -14.63
C VAL A 69 12.88 6.38 -13.53
N VAL A 70 13.06 7.25 -12.53
CA VAL A 70 12.02 7.52 -11.52
C VAL A 70 10.75 8.08 -12.18
N THR A 71 10.88 9.09 -13.05
CA THR A 71 9.75 9.66 -13.80
C THR A 71 9.01 8.58 -14.59
N ALA A 72 9.73 7.68 -15.27
CA ALA A 72 9.13 6.58 -16.01
C ALA A 72 8.35 5.61 -15.09
N GLY A 73 8.89 5.28 -13.92
CA GLY A 73 8.20 4.47 -12.91
C GLY A 73 6.90 5.13 -12.42
N LEU A 74 6.94 6.43 -12.12
CA LEU A 74 5.77 7.20 -11.72
C LEU A 74 4.71 7.29 -12.84
N GLY A 75 5.15 7.54 -14.07
CA GLY A 75 4.28 7.55 -15.25
C GLY A 75 3.61 6.20 -15.49
N LEU A 76 4.36 5.09 -15.32
CA LEU A 76 3.81 3.74 -15.40
C LEU A 76 2.73 3.52 -14.32
N GLY A 77 2.96 4.01 -13.09
CA GLY A 77 1.96 3.95 -12.02
C GLY A 77 0.66 4.69 -12.37
N ALA A 78 0.76 5.85 -13.02
CA ALA A 78 -0.40 6.59 -13.51
C ALA A 78 -1.17 5.81 -14.60
N VAL A 79 -0.45 5.22 -15.57
CA VAL A 79 -1.04 4.42 -16.64
C VAL A 79 -1.72 3.17 -16.08
N LEU A 80 -1.04 2.44 -15.19
CA LEU A 80 -1.61 1.28 -14.51
C LEU A 80 -2.88 1.69 -13.77
N ARG A 81 -2.89 2.82 -13.06
CA ARG A 81 -4.07 3.28 -12.36
C ARG A 81 -5.23 3.66 -13.30
N ALA A 82 -4.92 4.22 -14.47
CA ALA A 82 -5.94 4.55 -15.48
C ALA A 82 -6.59 3.30 -16.08
N LEU A 83 -5.85 2.19 -16.16
CA LEU A 83 -6.28 0.95 -16.81
C LEU A 83 -6.80 -0.11 -15.83
N LEU A 84 -6.40 -0.08 -14.56
CA LEU A 84 -6.78 -1.10 -13.58
C LEU A 84 -8.16 -0.80 -12.97
N PRO A 85 -9.10 -1.78 -13.00
CA PRO A 85 -10.37 -1.71 -12.29
C PRO A 85 -10.20 -1.45 -10.79
N PRO A 86 -11.15 -0.74 -10.15
CA PRO A 86 -11.13 -0.48 -8.71
C PRO A 86 -11.02 -1.74 -7.84
N GLU A 87 -11.52 -2.88 -8.34
CA GLU A 87 -11.48 -4.17 -7.63
C GLU A 87 -10.05 -4.71 -7.44
N LEU A 88 -9.17 -4.46 -8.42
CA LEU A 88 -7.76 -4.90 -8.41
C LEU A 88 -6.83 -3.90 -7.72
N ALA A 89 -7.35 -2.75 -7.30
CA ALA A 89 -6.58 -1.69 -6.67
C ALA A 89 -6.34 -1.91 -5.15
N GLY A 90 -6.65 -3.11 -4.62
CA GLY A 90 -6.22 -3.58 -3.28
C GLY A 90 -6.25 -2.53 -2.18
N GLY A 91 -7.42 -2.28 -1.58
CA GLY A 91 -7.58 -1.34 -0.45
C GLY A 91 -7.70 0.15 -0.83
N LEU A 92 -7.47 0.52 -2.10
CA LEU A 92 -7.70 1.87 -2.61
C LEU A 92 -9.15 2.18 -2.99
N VAL A 93 -10.11 1.29 -2.69
CA VAL A 93 -11.55 1.48 -2.96
C VAL A 93 -12.12 2.77 -2.35
N VAL A 94 -11.49 3.28 -1.27
CA VAL A 94 -11.92 4.53 -0.60
C VAL A 94 -11.35 5.78 -1.29
N ARG A 95 -10.33 5.66 -2.14
CA ARG A 95 -9.64 6.79 -2.77
C ARG A 95 -10.15 6.98 -4.20
N SER A 96 -10.60 8.19 -4.51
CA SER A 96 -11.15 8.51 -5.84
C SER A 96 -10.08 8.33 -6.92
N LEU A 97 -10.42 7.57 -7.97
CA LEU A 97 -9.60 7.38 -9.17
C LEU A 97 -9.00 8.70 -9.72
N PRO A 98 -9.77 9.81 -9.86
CA PRO A 98 -9.20 11.06 -10.36
C PRO A 98 -8.11 11.64 -9.45
N PHE A 99 -8.26 11.50 -8.12
CA PHE A 99 -7.26 12.01 -7.19
C PHE A 99 -5.96 11.22 -7.25
N ASP A 100 -6.04 9.89 -7.42
CA ASP A 100 -4.84 9.06 -7.65
C ASP A 100 -4.13 9.46 -8.94
N LEU A 101 -4.86 9.57 -10.05
CA LEU A 101 -4.28 9.94 -11.35
C LEU A 101 -3.58 11.29 -11.29
N VAL A 102 -4.22 12.28 -10.68
CA VAL A 102 -3.62 13.62 -10.49
C VAL A 102 -2.36 13.52 -9.64
N ALA A 103 -2.39 12.79 -8.52
CA ALA A 103 -1.23 12.66 -7.64
C ALA A 103 -0.03 12.00 -8.34
N TRP A 104 -0.25 10.88 -9.04
CA TRP A 104 0.82 10.19 -9.77
C TRP A 104 1.37 11.04 -10.92
N THR A 105 0.49 11.71 -11.67
CA THR A 105 0.88 12.57 -12.79
C THR A 105 1.67 13.78 -12.30
N LEU A 106 1.23 14.43 -11.22
CA LEU A 106 1.94 15.56 -10.62
C LEU A 106 3.29 15.14 -10.05
N ALA A 107 3.39 13.98 -9.42
CA ALA A 107 4.66 13.44 -8.95
C ALA A 107 5.64 13.22 -10.11
N ALA A 108 5.18 12.57 -11.19
CA ALA A 108 5.99 12.34 -12.39
C ALA A 108 6.44 13.67 -13.02
N ALA A 109 5.52 14.62 -13.20
CA ALA A 109 5.81 15.93 -13.76
C ALA A 109 6.79 16.74 -12.90
N GLY A 110 6.65 16.67 -11.56
CA GLY A 110 7.55 17.35 -10.64
C GLY A 110 8.98 16.81 -10.71
N VAL A 111 9.15 15.48 -10.73
CA VAL A 111 10.47 14.85 -10.89
C VAL A 111 11.06 15.21 -12.25
N LEU A 112 10.29 15.13 -13.33
CA LEU A 112 10.74 15.50 -14.66
C LEU A 112 11.19 16.96 -14.72
N ALA A 113 10.40 17.89 -14.19
CA ALA A 113 10.75 19.30 -14.12
C ALA A 113 12.06 19.52 -13.34
N GLY A 114 12.21 18.86 -12.18
CA GLY A 114 13.44 18.88 -11.40
C GLY A 114 14.65 18.41 -12.20
N VAL A 115 14.55 17.26 -12.85
CA VAL A 115 15.61 16.69 -13.70
C VAL A 115 16.01 17.63 -14.83
N LEU A 116 15.03 18.27 -15.48
CA LEU A 116 15.27 19.23 -16.56
C LEU A 116 15.90 20.54 -16.08
N LEU A 117 15.59 20.96 -14.85
CA LEU A 117 16.15 22.17 -14.25
C LEU A 117 17.62 22.00 -13.84
N VAL A 118 18.05 20.77 -13.51
CA VAL A 118 19.46 20.49 -13.20
C VAL A 118 20.32 20.76 -14.45
N ARG A 119 21.06 21.87 -14.41
CA ARG A 119 22.13 22.19 -15.36
C ARG A 119 23.35 21.36 -14.98
N VAL A 120 23.78 20.52 -15.91
CA VAL A 120 24.99 19.69 -15.82
C VAL A 120 26.11 20.43 -16.53
#